data_AF-A0A6C0EJ51-F1
#
_entry.id   AF-A0A6C0EJ51-F1
#
_cell.length_a   1.000
_cell.length_b   1.000
_cell.length_c   1.000
_cell.angle_alpha   90.00
_cell.angle_beta   90.00
_cell.angle_gamma   90.00
#
_symmetry.space_group_name_H-M   'P 1'
#
loop_
_entity.id
_entity.type
_entity.pdbx_description
1 polymer ?
#
loop_
_entity_poly.entity_id
_entity_poly.type
_entity_poly.pdbx_seq_one_letter_code
_entity_poly.pdbx_strand_id
1 'polypeptide(L)'
;MTLNNLIEKLNCDVPNPTSLFNTDRDKYIELLKNQTSINDTYPSIVNIIGSDKFDMEGVKRLEYMVMMAEKVERNELKEHDASVAVGQVLVDDIVKPALANK
;
A
#
# COMPACT_ATOMS: atom_id res chain seq x y z
N MET A 1 -9.66 -8.03 -9.62
CA MET A 1 -9.60 -7.60 -8.20
C MET A 1 -9.55 -6.09 -8.18
N THR A 2 -10.30 -5.41 -7.31
CA THR A 2 -10.20 -3.94 -7.14
C THR A 2 -9.07 -3.59 -6.17
N LEU A 3 -8.64 -2.33 -6.12
CA LEU A 3 -7.61 -1.89 -5.19
C LEU A 3 -8.05 -2.07 -3.72
N ASN A 4 -9.34 -1.84 -3.42
CA ASN A 4 -9.91 -2.08 -2.10
C ASN A 4 -9.88 -3.57 -1.71
N ASN A 5 -10.22 -4.47 -2.64
CA ASN A 5 -10.11 -5.91 -2.39
C ASN A 5 -8.65 -6.35 -2.17
N LEU A 6 -7.68 -5.70 -2.83
CA LEU A 6 -6.26 -5.94 -2.59
C LEU A 6 -5.86 -5.52 -1.17
N ILE A 7 -6.31 -4.35 -0.72
CA ILE A 7 -6.05 -3.85 0.63
C ILE A 7 -6.65 -4.80 1.68
N GLU A 8 -7.90 -5.24 1.51
CA GLU A 8 -8.53 -6.22 2.40
C GLU A 8 -7.74 -7.53 2.46
N LYS A 9 -7.27 -8.02 1.31
CA LYS A 9 -6.42 -9.22 1.24
C LYS A 9 -5.11 -9.02 2.01
N LEU A 10 -4.44 -7.88 1.82
CA LEU A 10 -3.20 -7.56 2.51
C LEU A 10 -3.39 -7.43 4.03
N ASN A 11 -4.50 -6.83 4.48
CA ASN A 11 -4.86 -6.73 5.90
C ASN A 11 -5.01 -8.11 6.56
N CYS A 12 -5.43 -9.13 5.82
CA CYS A 12 -5.49 -10.51 6.30
C CYS A 12 -4.14 -11.25 6.20
N ASP A 13 -3.43 -11.07 5.09
CA ASP A 13 -2.25 -11.90 4.77
C ASP A 13 -0.97 -11.40 5.45
N VAL A 14 -0.74 -10.08 5.50
CA VAL A 14 0.50 -9.50 6.05
C VAL A 14 0.69 -9.85 7.54
N PRO A 15 -0.32 -9.78 8.43
CA PRO A 15 -0.12 -10.11 9.83
C PRO A 15 -0.18 -11.63 10.11
N ASN A 16 -0.61 -12.45 9.14
CA ASN A 16 -0.75 -13.89 9.31
C ASN A 16 0.56 -14.63 8.94
N PRO A 17 1.28 -15.25 9.90
CA PRO A 17 2.56 -15.91 9.64
C PRO A 17 2.47 -17.10 8.68
N THR A 18 1.29 -17.69 8.53
CA THR A 18 1.05 -18.85 7.66
C THR A 18 0.53 -18.46 6.28
N SER A 19 0.30 -17.17 6.02
CA SER A 19 -0.13 -16.69 4.72
C SER A 19 0.95 -16.93 3.67
N LEU A 20 0.53 -16.97 2.40
CA LEU A 20 1.49 -17.07 1.30
C LEU A 20 2.44 -15.87 1.25
N PHE A 21 1.97 -14.68 1.66
CA PHE A 21 2.81 -13.48 1.75
C PHE A 21 4.04 -13.66 2.67
N ASN A 22 3.87 -14.40 3.78
CA ASN A 22 4.93 -14.64 4.77
C ASN A 22 5.70 -15.95 4.55
N THR A 23 5.09 -16.94 3.90
CA THR A 23 5.70 -18.26 3.67
C THR A 23 6.42 -18.39 2.33
N ASP A 24 5.95 -17.68 1.29
CA ASP A 24 6.53 -17.69 -0.06
C ASP A 24 6.16 -16.38 -0.78
N ARG A 25 6.91 -15.32 -0.46
CA ARG A 25 6.64 -13.96 -0.96
C ARG A 25 6.74 -13.87 -2.48
N ASP A 26 7.70 -14.55 -3.10
CA ASP A 26 7.86 -14.53 -4.55
C ASP A 26 6.63 -15.09 -5.26
N LYS A 27 6.13 -16.24 -4.80
CA LYS A 27 4.90 -16.83 -5.34
C LYS A 27 3.67 -15.97 -5.07
N TYR A 28 3.60 -15.32 -3.90
CA TYR A 28 2.53 -14.37 -3.61
C TYR A 28 2.51 -13.21 -4.62
N ILE A 29 3.66 -12.63 -4.93
CA ILE A 29 3.81 -11.55 -5.90
C ILE A 29 3.54 -12.03 -7.33
N GLU A 30 3.99 -13.23 -7.69
CA GLU A 30 3.67 -13.83 -8.98
C GLU A 30 2.16 -13.97 -9.18
N LEU A 31 1.43 -14.44 -8.16
CA LEU A 31 -0.03 -14.52 -8.20
C LEU A 31 -0.68 -13.13 -8.34
N LEU A 32 -0.15 -12.10 -7.70
CA LEU A 32 -0.63 -10.73 -7.88
C LEU A 32 -0.33 -10.19 -9.29
N LYS A 33 0.85 -10.46 -9.84
CA LYS A 33 1.23 -10.06 -11.21
C LYS A 33 0.37 -10.75 -12.26
N ASN A 34 0.01 -12.01 -12.03
CA ASN A 34 -0.89 -12.77 -12.90
C ASN A 34 -2.34 -12.27 -12.85
N GLN A 35 -2.70 -11.45 -11.85
CA GLN A 35 -3.97 -10.73 -11.82
C GLN A 35 -3.87 -9.41 -12.59
N THR A 36 -4.01 -9.51 -13.92
CA THR A 36 -3.90 -8.41 -14.90
C THR A 36 -4.57 -7.11 -14.47
N SER A 37 -5.80 -7.15 -13.95
CA SER A 37 -6.52 -5.93 -13.53
C SER A 37 -5.76 -5.04 -12.53
N ILE A 38 -5.01 -5.62 -11.58
CA ILE A 38 -4.23 -4.86 -10.60
C ILE A 38 -2.85 -4.56 -11.14
N ASN A 39 -2.20 -5.54 -11.75
CA ASN A 39 -0.83 -5.39 -12.23
C ASN A 39 -0.73 -4.40 -13.41
N ASP A 40 -1.74 -4.36 -14.27
CA ASP A 40 -1.75 -3.45 -15.42
C ASP A 40 -2.09 -2.02 -15.00
N THR A 41 -2.97 -1.86 -14.00
CA THR A 41 -3.41 -0.54 -13.52
C THR A 41 -2.44 0.06 -12.50
N TYR A 42 -1.89 -0.77 -11.61
CA TYR A 42 -1.07 -0.36 -10.48
C TYR A 42 0.22 -1.19 -10.32
N PRO A 43 1.06 -1.32 -11.36
CA PRO A 43 2.27 -2.15 -11.32
C PRO A 43 3.23 -1.72 -10.20
N SER A 44 3.33 -0.40 -9.94
CA SER A 44 4.17 0.14 -8.88
C SER A 44 3.73 -0.31 -7.49
N ILE A 45 2.41 -0.44 -7.24
CA ILE A 45 1.89 -0.92 -5.95
C ILE A 45 2.28 -2.38 -5.75
N VAL A 46 2.12 -3.22 -6.79
CA VAL A 46 2.53 -4.63 -6.74
C VAL A 46 4.02 -4.78 -6.45
N ASN A 47 4.86 -3.97 -7.10
CA ASN A 47 6.31 -3.98 -6.84
C ASN A 47 6.66 -3.54 -5.42
N ILE A 48 5.97 -2.54 -4.87
CA ILE A 48 6.16 -2.10 -3.49
C ILE A 48 5.79 -3.21 -2.50
N ILE A 49 4.67 -3.90 -2.71
CA ILE A 49 4.23 -5.02 -1.87
C ILE A 49 5.28 -6.15 -1.86
N GLY A 50 5.96 -6.37 -2.97
CA GLY A 50 7.02 -7.37 -3.09
C GLY A 50 8.34 -7.00 -2.41
N SER A 51 8.50 -5.78 -1.93
CA SER A 51 9.72 -5.36 -1.24
C SER A 51 9.85 -6.03 0.13
N ASP A 52 11.08 -6.35 0.52
CA ASP A 52 11.41 -6.82 1.88
C ASP A 52 10.96 -5.85 2.99
N LYS A 53 10.80 -4.57 2.63
CA LYS A 53 10.39 -3.51 3.56
C LYS A 53 8.87 -3.36 3.68
N PHE A 54 8.09 -4.11 2.92
CA PHE A 54 6.63 -4.04 3.00
C PHE A 54 6.11 -4.83 4.20
N ASP A 55 5.40 -4.13 5.06
CA ASP A 55 4.85 -4.62 6.32
C ASP A 55 3.45 -4.03 6.56
N MET A 56 2.92 -4.20 7.78
CA MET A 56 1.62 -3.64 8.15
C MET A 56 1.56 -2.12 8.07
N GLU A 57 2.67 -1.40 8.29
CA GLU A 57 2.70 0.05 8.09
C GLU A 57 2.64 0.39 6.59
N GLY A 58 3.25 -0.44 5.73
CA GLY A 58 3.04 -0.40 4.29
C GLY A 58 1.56 -0.52 3.88
N VAL A 59 0.82 -1.45 4.49
CA VAL A 59 -0.62 -1.64 4.23
C VAL A 59 -1.44 -0.42 4.66
N LYS A 60 -1.20 0.10 5.87
CA LYS A 60 -1.90 1.29 6.38
C LYS A 60 -1.66 2.53 5.52
N ARG A 61 -0.42 2.73 5.05
CA ARG A 61 -0.10 3.84 4.14
C ARG A 61 -0.83 3.71 2.81
N LEU A 62 -0.93 2.50 2.26
CA LEU A 62 -1.68 2.24 1.04
C LEU A 62 -3.18 2.53 1.22
N GLU A 63 -3.77 2.04 2.32
CA GLU A 63 -5.17 2.31 2.66
C GLU A 63 -5.44 3.82 2.80
N TYR A 64 -4.54 4.55 3.47
CA TYR A 64 -4.66 6.01 3.60
C TYR A 64 -4.61 6.72 2.24
N MET A 65 -3.68 6.34 1.36
CA MET A 65 -3.56 6.91 0.02
C MET A 65 -4.85 6.71 -0.79
N VAL A 66 -5.45 5.52 -0.73
CA VAL A 66 -6.71 5.23 -1.43
C VAL A 66 -7.87 6.03 -0.85
N MET A 67 -8.00 6.09 0.47
CA MET A 67 -9.02 6.91 1.12
C MET A 67 -8.92 8.39 0.71
N MET A 68 -7.70 8.94 0.60
CA MET A 68 -7.51 10.32 0.14
C MET A 68 -7.93 10.50 -1.32
N ALA A 69 -7.60 9.56 -2.20
CA ALA A 69 -8.02 9.59 -3.59
C ALA A 69 -9.56 9.58 -3.73
N GLU A 70 -10.25 8.75 -2.94
CA GLU A 70 -11.72 8.72 -2.94
C GLU A 70 -12.33 10.04 -2.46
N LYS A 71 -11.74 10.71 -1.46
CA LYS A 71 -12.20 12.03 -1.01
C LYS A 71 -12.06 13.09 -2.10
N VAL A 72 -11.00 13.02 -2.91
CA VAL A 72 -10.81 13.90 -4.07
C VAL A 72 -11.88 13.61 -5.13
N GLU A 73 -12.13 12.34 -5.45
CA GLU A 73 -13.16 11.95 -6.41
C GLU A 73 -14.56 12.43 -5.99
N ARG A 74 -14.86 12.40 -4.69
CA ARG A 74 -16.13 12.91 -4.13
C ARG A 74 -16.18 14.44 -4.00
N ASN A 75 -15.15 15.17 -4.42
CA ASN A 75 -14.99 16.63 -4.22
C ASN A 75 -15.05 17.07 -2.75
N GLU A 76 -14.77 16.17 -1.80
CA GLU A 76 -14.69 16.46 -0.36
C GLU A 76 -13.36 17.15 -0.01
N LEU A 77 -12.33 16.95 -0.84
CA LEU A 77 -10.98 17.48 -0.66
C LEU A 77 -10.41 17.87 -2.03
N LYS A 78 -9.65 18.97 -2.11
CA LYS A 78 -8.92 19.30 -3.34
C LYS A 78 -7.73 18.38 -3.50
N GLU A 79 -7.37 18.06 -4.73
CA GLU A 79 -6.21 17.21 -5.05
C GLU A 79 -4.92 17.73 -4.41
N HIS A 80 -4.70 19.05 -4.42
CA HIS A 80 -3.54 19.66 -3.77
C HIS A 80 -3.50 19.37 -2.26
N ASP A 81 -4.64 19.54 -1.57
CA ASP A 81 -4.73 19.33 -0.12
C ASP A 81 -4.54 17.85 0.22
N ALA A 82 -5.07 16.95 -0.61
CA ALA A 82 -4.84 15.51 -0.50
C ALA A 82 -3.36 15.15 -0.68
N SER A 83 -2.69 15.73 -1.68
CA SER A 83 -1.27 15.52 -1.93
C SER A 83 -0.40 15.99 -0.76
N VAL A 84 -0.71 17.16 -0.18
CA VAL A 84 -0.02 17.69 1.01
C VAL A 84 -0.21 16.75 2.20
N ALA A 85 -1.44 16.28 2.45
CA ALA A 85 -1.74 15.40 3.57
C ALA A 85 -1.03 14.05 3.45
N VAL A 86 -1.06 13.42 2.27
CA VAL A 86 -0.29 12.19 1.98
C VAL A 86 1.21 12.42 2.17
N GLY A 87 1.74 13.53 1.65
CA GLY A 87 3.15 13.88 1.81
C GLY A 87 3.56 14.01 3.29
N GLN A 88 2.73 14.64 4.11
CA GLN A 88 2.97 14.77 5.56
C GLN A 88 2.98 13.42 6.28
N VAL A 89 2.02 12.55 6.00
CA VAL A 89 1.99 11.19 6.58
C VAL A 89 3.25 10.42 6.20
N LEU A 90 3.69 10.49 4.94
CA LEU A 90 4.92 9.83 4.51
C LEU A 90 6.17 10.41 5.19
N VAL A 91 6.25 11.72 5.38
CA VAL A 91 7.35 12.35 6.13
C VAL A 91 7.34 11.88 7.58
N ASP A 92 6.18 11.85 8.21
CA ASP A 92 6.04 11.52 9.62
C ASP A 92 6.32 10.04 9.90
N ASP A 93 5.88 9.16 9.00
CA ASP A 93 6.01 7.72 9.17
C ASP A 93 7.32 7.13 8.64
N ILE A 94 8.03 7.84 7.75
CA ILE A 94 9.24 7.32 7.07
C ILE A 94 10.45 8.18 7.37
N VAL A 95 10.34 9.50 7.21
CA VAL A 95 11.50 10.40 7.29
C VAL A 95 11.88 10.69 8.74
N LYS A 96 10.92 11.03 9.61
CA LYS A 96 11.20 11.34 11.02
C LYS A 96 11.83 10.16 11.78
N PRO A 97 11.34 8.90 11.68
CA PRO A 97 11.96 7.76 12.35
C PRO A 97 13.38 7.46 11.83
N ALA A 98 13.61 7.64 10.53
CA ALA A 98 14.94 7.45 9.93
C ALA A 98 15.95 8.51 10.37
N LEU A 99 15.50 9.74 10.67
CA LEU A 99 16.34 10.82 11.17
C LEU A 99 16.64 10.69 12.68
N ALA A 100 15.73 10.12 13.45
CA ALA A 100 15.90 9.92 14.90
C ALA A 100 16.88 8.78 15.25
N ASN A 101 17.12 7.86 14.31
CA ASN A 101 18.05 6.73 14.46
C ASN A 101 19.46 7.01 13.89
N LYS A 102 19.85 8.29 13.74
CA LYS A 102 21.22 8.72 13.42
C LYS A 102 21.94 9.19 14.67
#